data_AF-A0A1H1Q5B4-F1
#
_entry.id   AF-A0A1H1Q5B4-F1
#
_cell.length_a   1.000
_cell.length_b   1.000
_cell.length_c   1.000
_cell.angle_alpha   90.00
_cell.angle_beta   90.00
_cell.angle_gamma   90.00
#
_symmetry.space_group_name_H-M   'P 1'
#
loop_
_entity.id
_entity.type
_entity.pdbx_description
1 polymer ?
#
loop_
_entity_poly.entity_id
_entity_poly.type
_entity_poly.pdbx_seq_one_letter_code
_entity_poly.pdbx_strand_id
1 'polypeptide(L)'
;MKIKKLPLLLLASGLFFTSCQKDDISDTTLDDSLSATSELTPETIDKIKALHFNPVDATVGKIMLPDGSYEKTYIVEGDIALNSSQLNNMSTAEITNKQYRTNNLVSNNRTIRVIGYTGGSQALTTKQRTALQYAINNYNALNIGLTFTLTFGTNYSPYDIVVYQTNNGQAGGVAGFPSGGNPYKYVQIYSGMESYSVDTNEHVMTHEIGHTLGMRHTDWFSRQSCGQSGESAGADGAVLIPGTPSGYDATSVMLACFSANEDGEFGANDITAFEYLY
;
A
#
# COMPACT_ATOMS: atom_id res chain seq x y z
N MET A 1 67.60 -10.41 -52.65
CA MET A 1 67.85 -11.25 -51.45
C MET A 1 66.86 -12.42 -51.46
N LYS A 2 67.24 -13.64 -51.07
CA LYS A 2 66.45 -14.86 -51.32
C LYS A 2 65.41 -15.15 -50.21
N ILE A 3 64.24 -15.66 -50.61
CA ILE A 3 63.21 -16.23 -49.73
C ILE A 3 63.55 -17.71 -49.46
N LYS A 4 63.43 -18.22 -48.21
CA LYS A 4 62.66 -19.45 -47.85
C LYS A 4 62.86 -19.99 -46.42
N LYS A 5 61.70 -20.35 -45.84
CA LYS A 5 61.39 -21.48 -44.91
C LYS A 5 61.55 -21.34 -43.38
N LEU A 6 60.40 -21.59 -42.74
CA LEU A 6 60.11 -21.98 -41.35
C LEU A 6 60.30 -23.51 -41.15
N PRO A 7 60.64 -23.99 -39.94
CA PRO A 7 59.74 -24.87 -39.14
C PRO A 7 59.65 -24.39 -37.65
N LEU A 8 58.48 -24.32 -36.99
CA LEU A 8 57.59 -25.37 -36.43
C LEU A 8 58.05 -25.95 -35.06
N LEU A 9 57.32 -25.66 -33.96
CA LEU A 9 56.72 -26.65 -33.01
C LEU A 9 55.91 -26.02 -31.83
N LEU A 10 54.80 -26.68 -31.45
CA LEU A 10 54.02 -26.73 -30.16
C LEU A 10 53.71 -25.40 -29.40
N LEU A 11 52.46 -25.01 -29.07
CA LEU A 11 51.22 -25.65 -28.56
C LEU A 11 51.13 -25.81 -27.02
N ALA A 12 50.33 -24.96 -26.36
CA ALA A 12 49.57 -25.26 -25.13
C ALA A 12 48.53 -24.14 -24.85
N SER A 13 47.25 -24.51 -24.69
CA SER A 13 46.20 -23.61 -24.18
C SER A 13 46.17 -23.62 -22.66
N GLY A 14 45.92 -22.46 -22.03
CA GLY A 14 45.68 -22.34 -20.59
C GLY A 14 44.52 -21.40 -20.28
N LEU A 15 43.33 -21.96 -20.09
CA LEU A 15 42.18 -21.25 -19.53
C LEU A 15 42.31 -21.23 -18.01
N PHE A 16 42.51 -20.04 -17.42
CA PHE A 16 42.53 -19.87 -15.97
C PHE A 16 41.10 -19.71 -15.43
N PHE A 17 40.50 -20.83 -15.00
CA PHE A 17 39.41 -20.79 -14.04
C PHE A 17 39.99 -20.54 -12.66
N THR A 18 39.69 -19.38 -12.07
CA THR A 18 39.96 -19.12 -10.65
C THR A 18 38.77 -19.58 -9.81
N SER A 19 39.04 -20.53 -8.92
CA SER A 19 38.09 -21.09 -7.96
C SER A 19 38.59 -20.74 -6.57
N CYS A 20 37.98 -19.74 -5.92
CA CYS A 20 38.29 -19.44 -4.52
C CYS A 20 37.51 -20.38 -3.61
N GLN A 21 38.28 -21.12 -2.82
CA GLN A 21 37.81 -22.09 -1.84
C GLN A 21 37.37 -21.39 -0.54
N LYS A 22 36.49 -22.04 0.21
CA LYS A 22 35.92 -21.54 1.46
C LYS A 22 36.85 -21.84 2.64
N ASP A 23 37.17 -20.83 3.44
CA ASP A 23 37.75 -20.97 4.79
C ASP A 23 36.82 -20.31 5.81
N ASP A 24 36.50 -21.04 6.88
CA ASP A 24 35.69 -20.53 8.00
C ASP A 24 36.61 -19.85 9.03
N ILE A 25 36.33 -18.59 9.38
CA ILE A 25 36.87 -17.94 10.58
C ILE A 25 35.70 -17.45 11.42
N SER A 26 35.54 -18.07 12.60
CA SER A 26 34.67 -17.61 13.65
C SER A 26 35.30 -16.42 14.38
N ASP A 27 34.67 -15.25 14.33
CA ASP A 27 34.81 -14.25 15.39
C ASP A 27 33.49 -13.51 15.65
N THR A 28 33.33 -13.01 16.88
CA THR A 28 32.02 -12.66 17.43
C THR A 28 31.75 -11.16 17.33
N THR A 29 30.85 -10.76 16.42
CA THR A 29 30.25 -9.42 16.43
C THR A 29 28.73 -9.49 16.36
N LEU A 30 28.07 -9.06 17.43
CA LEU A 30 26.65 -8.75 17.46
C LEU A 30 26.44 -7.37 16.80
N ASP A 31 26.02 -7.33 15.53
CA ASP A 31 24.89 -6.52 15.05
C ASP A 31 24.59 -6.78 13.55
N ASP A 32 23.38 -6.43 13.14
CA ASP A 32 22.88 -6.11 11.80
C ASP A 32 23.22 -7.02 10.60
N SER A 33 22.27 -7.90 10.27
CA SER A 33 21.76 -8.09 8.89
C SER A 33 20.71 -9.20 8.82
N LEU A 34 19.60 -9.05 9.55
CA LEU A 34 18.39 -9.83 9.26
C LEU A 34 17.70 -9.27 7.99
N SER A 35 18.36 -9.51 6.85
CA SER A 35 17.78 -9.43 5.52
C SER A 35 16.72 -10.53 5.39
N ALA A 36 15.56 -10.26 5.98
CA ALA A 36 14.45 -11.18 6.06
C ALA A 36 13.63 -11.12 4.76
N THR A 37 14.22 -11.61 3.67
CA THR A 37 13.46 -12.15 2.54
C THR A 37 12.76 -13.43 3.00
N SER A 38 11.76 -13.31 3.88
CA SER A 38 10.77 -14.36 4.04
C SER A 38 9.88 -14.29 2.80
N GLU A 39 10.19 -15.13 1.82
CA GLU A 39 9.34 -15.33 0.65
C GLU A 39 7.89 -15.58 1.08
N LEU A 40 6.92 -15.06 0.32
CA LEU A 40 5.52 -15.36 0.56
C LEU A 40 5.31 -16.88 0.44
N THR A 41 4.82 -17.50 1.52
CA THR A 41 4.50 -18.93 1.44
C THR A 41 3.33 -19.15 0.47
N PRO A 42 3.24 -20.31 -0.21
CA PRO A 42 2.08 -20.63 -1.03
C PRO A 42 0.75 -20.49 -0.26
N GLU A 43 0.73 -20.89 1.02
CA GLU A 43 -0.41 -20.68 1.93
C GLU A 43 -0.78 -19.20 2.12
N THR A 44 0.21 -18.30 2.18
CA THR A 44 -0.03 -16.85 2.24
C THR A 44 -0.66 -16.36 0.94
N ILE A 45 -0.12 -16.80 -0.21
CA ILE A 45 -0.63 -16.45 -1.54
C ILE A 45 -2.08 -16.93 -1.73
N ASP A 46 -2.39 -18.15 -1.30
CA ASP A 46 -3.74 -18.71 -1.41
C ASP A 46 -4.74 -18.00 -0.47
N LYS A 47 -4.31 -17.55 0.72
CA LYS A 47 -5.12 -16.67 1.58
C LYS A 47 -5.35 -15.29 0.97
N ILE A 48 -4.35 -14.69 0.33
CA ILE A 48 -4.48 -13.41 -0.39
C ILE A 48 -5.52 -13.54 -1.52
N LYS A 49 -5.47 -14.63 -2.30
CA LYS A 49 -6.47 -14.95 -3.33
C LYS A 49 -7.86 -15.23 -2.76
N ALA A 50 -7.97 -15.94 -1.63
CA ALA A 50 -9.24 -16.21 -0.96
C ALA A 50 -9.87 -14.98 -0.29
N LEU A 51 -9.08 -13.93 -0.06
CA LEU A 51 -9.56 -12.57 0.27
C LEU A 51 -9.69 -11.68 -0.97
N HIS A 52 -9.51 -12.26 -2.15
CA HIS A 52 -9.74 -11.64 -3.45
C HIS A 52 -8.92 -10.38 -3.69
N PHE A 53 -7.65 -10.41 -3.25
CA PHE A 53 -6.63 -9.46 -3.65
C PHE A 53 -5.76 -10.07 -4.76
N ASN A 54 -5.23 -9.22 -5.62
CA ASN A 54 -4.23 -9.63 -6.61
C ASN A 54 -2.88 -9.96 -5.90
N PRO A 55 -2.37 -11.20 -5.99
CA PRO A 55 -1.13 -11.60 -5.33
C PRO A 55 0.14 -11.29 -6.14
N VAL A 56 0.04 -10.79 -7.38
CA VAL A 56 1.18 -10.66 -8.31
C VAL A 56 2.32 -9.81 -7.71
N ASP A 57 1.97 -8.66 -7.15
CA ASP A 57 2.92 -7.72 -6.53
C ASP A 57 2.91 -7.79 -4.99
N ALA A 58 2.38 -8.88 -4.43
CA ALA A 58 2.34 -9.05 -2.97
C ALA A 58 3.75 -9.21 -2.40
N THR A 59 4.02 -8.56 -1.27
CA THR A 59 5.32 -8.63 -0.58
C THR A 59 5.15 -8.79 0.93
N VAL A 60 6.16 -9.36 1.60
CA VAL A 60 6.26 -9.27 3.06
C VAL A 60 6.88 -7.93 3.42
N GLY A 61 6.07 -7.04 3.99
CA GLY A 61 6.49 -5.73 4.46
C GLY A 61 6.79 -5.70 5.96
N LYS A 62 7.35 -4.57 6.38
CA LYS A 62 7.33 -4.12 7.78
C LYS A 62 6.91 -2.66 7.79
N ILE A 63 5.87 -2.33 8.56
CA ILE A 63 5.45 -0.95 8.79
C ILE A 63 6.18 -0.43 10.02
N MET A 64 6.92 0.67 9.89
CA MET A 64 7.55 1.34 11.02
C MET A 64 6.54 2.28 11.69
N LEU A 65 6.16 1.98 12.92
CA LEU A 65 5.20 2.78 13.68
C LEU A 65 5.87 4.05 14.25
N PRO A 66 5.11 5.10 14.61
CA PRO A 66 5.65 6.38 15.12
C PRO A 66 6.49 6.32 16.41
N ASP A 67 6.52 5.18 17.11
CA ASP A 67 7.38 4.88 18.26
C ASP A 67 8.70 4.17 17.87
N GLY A 68 8.93 3.91 16.58
CA GLY A 68 10.08 3.19 16.05
C GLY A 68 9.97 1.66 16.09
N SER A 69 8.86 1.10 16.58
CA SER A 69 8.58 -0.33 16.47
C SER A 69 8.16 -0.73 15.04
N TYR A 70 8.20 -2.03 14.73
CA TYR A 70 7.82 -2.54 13.41
C TYR A 70 6.69 -3.58 13.52
N GLU A 71 5.60 -3.37 12.78
CA GLU A 71 4.57 -4.40 12.55
C GLU A 71 4.92 -5.20 11.28
N LYS A 72 4.93 -6.53 11.35
CA LYS A 72 5.05 -7.39 10.16
C LYS A 72 3.72 -7.40 9.42
N THR A 73 3.74 -6.98 8.16
CA THR A 73 2.56 -6.95 7.28
C THR A 73 2.83 -7.68 5.98
N TYR A 74 1.75 -7.95 5.26
CA TYR A 74 1.76 -8.28 3.84
C TYR A 74 1.26 -7.03 3.12
N ILE A 75 2.07 -6.48 2.22
CA ILE A 75 1.62 -5.41 1.32
C ILE A 75 1.09 -6.09 0.06
N VAL A 76 -0.16 -5.81 -0.30
CA VAL A 76 -0.81 -6.32 -1.51
C VAL A 76 -1.29 -5.14 -2.34
N GLU A 77 -1.40 -5.31 -3.66
CA GLU A 77 -1.92 -4.30 -4.59
C GLU A 77 -1.21 -2.92 -4.63
N GLY A 78 -0.15 -2.72 -3.84
CA GLY A 78 0.76 -1.56 -3.85
C GLY A 78 0.86 -0.82 -2.51
N ASP A 79 -0.27 -0.71 -1.84
CA ASP A 79 -0.59 0.23 -0.74
C ASP A 79 -1.37 -0.46 0.40
N ILE A 80 -2.04 -1.58 0.14
CA ILE A 80 -2.86 -2.29 1.13
C ILE A 80 -2.00 -3.14 2.06
N ALA A 81 -1.99 -2.77 3.35
CA ALA A 81 -1.39 -3.54 4.43
C ALA A 81 -2.39 -4.50 5.11
N LEU A 82 -2.08 -5.80 5.04
CA LEU A 82 -2.74 -6.86 5.79
C LEU A 82 -1.79 -7.42 6.85
N ASN A 83 -2.15 -7.38 8.12
CA ASN A 83 -1.42 -8.14 9.14
C ASN A 83 -1.90 -9.59 9.20
N SER A 84 -1.15 -10.46 9.88
CA SER A 84 -1.48 -11.89 9.99
C SER A 84 -2.84 -12.17 10.64
N SER A 85 -3.39 -11.24 11.43
CA SER A 85 -4.74 -11.41 11.98
C SER A 85 -5.79 -11.12 10.92
N GLN A 86 -5.67 -10.03 10.17
CA GLN A 86 -6.55 -9.71 9.03
C GLN A 86 -6.53 -10.82 7.98
N LEU A 87 -5.35 -11.31 7.58
CA LEU A 87 -5.18 -12.38 6.59
C LEU A 87 -5.90 -13.69 6.98
N ASN A 88 -6.05 -13.98 8.28
CA ASN A 88 -6.69 -15.20 8.77
C ASN A 88 -8.17 -15.01 9.19
N ASN A 89 -8.61 -13.79 9.49
CA ASN A 89 -9.92 -13.51 10.10
C ASN A 89 -10.84 -12.61 9.25
N MET A 90 -10.35 -12.01 8.16
CA MET A 90 -11.25 -11.35 7.20
C MET A 90 -12.16 -12.39 6.55
N SER A 91 -13.45 -12.05 6.41
CA SER A 91 -14.43 -12.96 5.81
C SER A 91 -14.14 -13.20 4.32
N THR A 92 -14.04 -14.48 3.95
CA THR A 92 -13.92 -15.02 2.58
C THR A 92 -15.30 -15.34 1.97
N ALA A 93 -16.39 -14.73 2.47
CA ALA A 93 -17.73 -15.03 1.97
C ALA A 93 -17.86 -14.65 0.49
N GLU A 94 -18.41 -15.56 -0.33
CA GLU A 94 -18.65 -15.38 -1.77
C GLU A 94 -19.48 -14.14 -2.07
N ILE A 95 -19.07 -13.39 -3.11
CA ILE A 95 -19.57 -12.03 -3.34
C ILE A 95 -20.20 -11.86 -4.71
N THR A 96 -21.53 -11.71 -4.73
CA THR A 96 -22.29 -11.50 -5.95
C THR A 96 -22.30 -10.04 -6.39
N ASN A 97 -21.56 -9.77 -7.48
CA ASN A 97 -21.40 -8.48 -8.20
C ASN A 97 -20.48 -7.48 -7.48
N LYS A 98 -19.30 -7.17 -8.06
CA LYS A 98 -18.47 -5.94 -8.35
C LYS A 98 -18.08 -4.76 -7.38
N GLN A 99 -18.07 -3.46 -7.78
CA GLN A 99 -17.22 -2.36 -7.22
C GLN A 99 -17.15 -2.14 -5.69
N TYR A 100 -15.94 -2.00 -5.14
CA TYR A 100 -15.37 -3.01 -4.25
C TYR A 100 -15.09 -2.55 -2.79
N ARG A 101 -15.58 -3.33 -1.80
CA ARG A 101 -15.31 -3.13 -0.36
C ARG A 101 -14.73 -4.37 0.34
N THR A 102 -14.26 -4.24 1.58
CA THR A 102 -14.10 -5.40 2.47
C THR A 102 -15.38 -5.75 3.24
N ASN A 103 -15.41 -6.97 3.76
CA ASN A 103 -16.50 -7.43 4.63
C ASN A 103 -16.49 -6.76 6.02
N ASN A 104 -15.38 -6.10 6.39
CA ASN A 104 -15.31 -5.26 7.58
C ASN A 104 -15.62 -3.80 7.20
N LEU A 105 -16.41 -3.13 8.03
CA LEU A 105 -16.68 -1.70 7.93
C LEU A 105 -16.49 -1.06 9.31
N VAL A 106 -16.40 0.27 9.34
CA VAL A 106 -16.47 1.04 10.58
C VAL A 106 -17.91 1.02 11.10
N SER A 107 -18.14 1.17 12.41
CA SER A 107 -19.50 1.36 12.92
C SER A 107 -20.01 2.77 12.60
N ASN A 108 -21.18 2.88 11.96
CA ASN A 108 -21.83 4.14 11.56
C ASN A 108 -22.15 5.02 12.78
N ASN A 109 -22.51 6.30 12.53
CA ASN A 109 -22.95 7.26 13.56
C ASN A 109 -21.90 7.51 14.67
N ARG A 110 -20.63 7.72 14.27
CA ARG A 110 -19.53 8.00 15.21
C ARG A 110 -18.56 9.07 14.71
N THR A 111 -17.88 9.70 15.65
CA THR A 111 -16.71 10.54 15.37
C THR A 111 -15.47 9.66 15.16
N ILE A 112 -14.70 9.95 14.11
CA ILE A 112 -13.39 9.39 13.80
C ILE A 112 -12.34 10.45 14.11
N ARG A 113 -11.47 10.18 15.08
CA ARG A 113 -10.44 11.14 15.52
C ARG A 113 -9.14 10.84 14.81
N VAL A 114 -8.72 11.77 13.97
CA VAL A 114 -7.51 11.69 13.15
C VAL A 114 -6.43 12.59 13.73
N ILE A 115 -5.19 12.09 13.78
CA ILE A 115 -4.01 12.88 14.10
C ILE A 115 -2.98 12.81 12.98
N GLY A 116 -2.57 13.98 12.49
CA GLY A 116 -1.35 14.11 11.71
C GLY A 116 -0.13 14.14 12.63
N TYR A 117 0.74 13.14 12.54
CA TYR A 117 1.91 13.03 13.40
C TYR A 117 2.95 14.10 13.06
N THR A 118 3.53 14.73 14.08
CA THR A 118 4.54 15.80 13.91
C THR A 118 5.82 15.54 14.70
N GLY A 119 6.15 14.26 14.97
CA GLY A 119 7.31 13.86 15.77
C GLY A 119 8.47 13.29 14.97
N GLY A 120 9.69 13.70 15.31
CA GLY A 120 10.92 13.06 14.83
C GLY A 120 11.04 13.01 13.30
N SER A 121 11.56 11.89 12.79
CA SER A 121 11.74 11.64 11.35
C SER A 121 10.43 11.35 10.62
N GLN A 122 9.36 10.95 11.31
CA GLN A 122 8.07 10.57 10.71
C GLN A 122 7.04 11.73 10.73
N ALA A 123 7.49 12.94 11.05
CA ALA A 123 6.65 14.13 11.05
C ALA A 123 6.12 14.45 9.64
N LEU A 124 4.82 14.64 9.50
CA LEU A 124 4.23 15.19 8.28
C LEU A 124 4.77 16.61 8.03
N THR A 125 5.16 16.89 6.79
CA THR A 125 5.62 18.22 6.38
C THR A 125 4.48 19.25 6.42
N THR A 126 4.80 20.54 6.31
CA THR A 126 3.77 21.58 6.14
C THR A 126 2.86 21.32 4.93
N LYS A 127 3.39 20.79 3.82
CA LYS A 127 2.61 20.44 2.64
C LYS A 127 1.61 19.32 2.97
N GLN A 128 2.13 18.23 3.55
CA GLN A 128 1.33 17.06 3.92
C GLN A 128 0.28 17.37 4.99
N ARG A 129 0.57 18.29 5.92
CA ARG A 129 -0.40 18.75 6.91
C ARG A 129 -1.55 19.56 6.29
N THR A 130 -1.29 20.37 5.26
CA THR A 130 -2.34 21.05 4.50
C THR A 130 -3.18 20.05 3.73
N ALA A 131 -2.55 19.14 3.00
CA ALA A 131 -3.23 18.05 2.26
C ALA A 131 -4.14 17.20 3.16
N LEU A 132 -3.67 16.81 4.35
CA LEU A 132 -4.47 16.06 5.32
C LEU A 132 -5.68 16.88 5.81
N GLN A 133 -5.55 18.20 5.96
CA GLN A 133 -6.67 19.04 6.33
C GLN A 133 -7.73 19.10 5.22
N TYR A 134 -7.32 19.11 3.95
CA TYR A 134 -8.24 19.11 2.82
C TYR A 134 -8.95 17.74 2.68
N ALA A 135 -8.21 16.63 2.70
CA ALA A 135 -8.79 15.28 2.70
C ALA A 135 -9.86 15.10 3.81
N ILE A 136 -9.58 15.57 5.04
CA ILE A 136 -10.54 15.51 6.15
C ILE A 136 -11.74 16.46 5.97
N ASN A 137 -11.59 17.56 5.22
CA ASN A 137 -12.73 18.38 4.83
C ASN A 137 -13.63 17.64 3.83
N ASN A 138 -13.04 16.94 2.85
CA ASN A 138 -13.79 16.19 1.83
C ASN A 138 -14.60 15.08 2.51
N TYR A 139 -13.99 14.33 3.45
CA TYR A 139 -14.72 13.35 4.26
C TYR A 139 -15.86 13.94 5.10
N ASN A 140 -15.71 15.16 5.62
CA ASN A 140 -16.77 15.86 6.36
C ASN A 140 -17.83 16.53 5.46
N ALA A 141 -17.59 16.63 4.15
CA ALA A 141 -18.60 17.08 3.19
C ALA A 141 -19.57 15.95 2.77
N LEU A 142 -19.20 14.69 3.01
CA LEU A 142 -20.04 13.51 2.78
C LEU A 142 -21.14 13.37 3.86
N ASN A 143 -22.36 13.00 3.45
CA ASN A 143 -23.49 12.78 4.36
C ASN A 143 -23.61 11.31 4.80
N ILE A 144 -22.54 10.77 5.40
CA ILE A 144 -22.32 9.32 5.56
C ILE A 144 -22.34 8.86 7.03
N GLY A 145 -23.02 9.59 7.92
CA GLY A 145 -23.09 9.25 9.37
C GLY A 145 -21.75 9.23 10.14
N LEU A 146 -20.61 9.43 9.48
CA LEU A 146 -19.30 9.57 10.10
C LEU A 146 -18.93 11.06 10.19
N THR A 147 -18.16 11.44 11.21
CA THR A 147 -17.65 12.81 11.35
C THR A 147 -16.18 12.76 11.73
N PHE A 148 -15.34 13.51 11.04
CA PHE A 148 -13.89 13.43 11.19
C PHE A 148 -13.35 14.66 11.92
N THR A 149 -12.60 14.45 12.99
CA THR A 149 -11.89 15.55 13.69
C THR A 149 -10.39 15.39 13.49
N LEU A 150 -9.73 16.43 12.97
CA LEU A 150 -8.28 16.44 12.78
C LEU A 150 -7.56 17.24 13.88
N THR A 151 -6.40 16.76 14.29
CA THR A 151 -5.40 17.53 15.03
C THR A 151 -3.99 17.17 14.59
N PHE A 152 -2.99 17.89 15.10
CA PHE A 152 -1.57 17.63 14.84
C PHE A 152 -0.79 17.53 16.15
N GLY A 153 0.12 16.54 16.25
CA GLY A 153 0.94 16.37 17.44
C GLY A 153 1.64 15.02 17.52
N THR A 154 2.04 14.65 18.74
CA THR A 154 2.82 13.41 18.99
C THR A 154 2.12 12.39 19.88
N ASN A 155 1.11 12.77 20.67
CA ASN A 155 0.32 11.83 21.48
C ASN A 155 -0.76 11.17 20.62
N TYR A 156 -0.37 10.19 19.80
CA TYR A 156 -1.27 9.52 18.84
C TYR A 156 -2.07 8.35 19.43
N SER A 157 -1.66 7.82 20.59
CA SER A 157 -2.31 6.67 21.25
C SER A 157 -3.83 6.77 21.33
N PRO A 158 -4.45 7.90 21.78
CA PRO A 158 -5.90 7.97 21.91
C PRO A 158 -6.67 8.13 20.59
N TYR A 159 -6.01 8.36 19.44
CA TYR A 159 -6.67 8.64 18.15
C TYR A 159 -7.05 7.37 17.40
N ASP A 160 -8.08 7.46 16.56
CA ASP A 160 -8.63 6.34 15.78
C ASP A 160 -7.81 6.11 14.50
N ILE A 161 -7.34 7.19 13.85
CA ILE A 161 -6.41 7.14 12.69
C ILE A 161 -5.19 8.03 12.98
N VAL A 162 -4.01 7.56 12.61
CA VAL A 162 -2.70 8.21 12.76
C VAL A 162 -2.05 8.28 11.39
N VAL A 163 -1.93 9.50 10.85
CA VAL A 163 -1.30 9.76 9.54
C VAL A 163 0.12 10.28 9.78
N TYR A 164 1.12 9.65 9.17
CA TYR A 164 2.54 9.97 9.40
C TYR A 164 3.40 9.74 8.17
N GLN A 165 4.58 10.37 8.12
CA GLN A 165 5.51 10.23 7.00
C GLN A 165 6.40 8.99 7.17
N THR A 166 6.67 8.28 6.07
CA THR A 166 7.69 7.23 6.01
C THR A 166 8.79 7.62 5.02
N ASN A 167 10.05 7.64 5.50
CA ASN A 167 11.21 8.08 4.72
C ASN A 167 11.81 6.97 3.87
N ASN A 168 11.16 6.67 2.74
CA ASN A 168 11.65 5.72 1.72
C ASN A 168 12.00 6.39 0.37
N GLY A 169 11.67 7.67 0.18
CA GLY A 169 11.89 8.40 -1.08
C GLY A 169 10.95 8.00 -2.23
N GLN A 170 9.97 7.12 -1.98
CA GLN A 170 8.96 6.69 -2.96
C GLN A 170 7.75 7.63 -2.92
N ALA A 171 6.87 7.53 -3.92
CA ALA A 171 5.57 8.22 -3.95
C ALA A 171 4.44 7.23 -3.66
N GLY A 172 3.32 7.72 -3.13
CA GLY A 172 2.18 6.92 -2.64
C GLY A 172 2.07 6.89 -1.11
N GLY A 173 1.23 5.99 -0.61
CA GLY A 173 1.05 5.72 0.81
C GLY A 173 0.89 4.22 1.08
N VAL A 174 0.56 3.89 2.33
CA VAL A 174 0.10 2.56 2.76
C VAL A 174 -0.90 2.70 3.91
N ALA A 175 -2.02 2.01 3.80
CA ALA A 175 -3.03 1.84 4.84
C ALA A 175 -3.56 0.40 4.86
N GLY A 176 -4.34 0.07 5.88
CA GLY A 176 -4.98 -1.25 6.02
C GLY A 176 -6.49 -1.13 6.18
N PHE A 177 -7.15 -2.27 6.36
CA PHE A 177 -8.61 -2.32 6.44
C PHE A 177 -9.18 -2.28 7.86
N PRO A 178 -10.42 -1.79 8.04
CA PRO A 178 -11.10 -1.74 9.32
C PRO A 178 -11.25 -3.13 9.95
N SER A 179 -11.39 -3.15 11.27
CA SER A 179 -11.59 -4.37 12.06
C SER A 179 -12.39 -4.08 13.32
N GLY A 180 -13.33 -4.98 13.66
CA GLY A 180 -14.16 -4.86 14.86
C GLY A 180 -14.93 -3.53 14.98
N GLY A 181 -15.39 -2.96 13.86
CA GLY A 181 -16.12 -1.68 13.83
C GLY A 181 -15.26 -0.42 13.97
N ASN A 182 -13.94 -0.55 13.95
CA ASN A 182 -12.99 0.57 14.02
C ASN A 182 -12.20 0.69 12.71
N PRO A 183 -11.79 1.91 12.31
CA PRO A 183 -10.91 2.10 11.16
C PRO A 183 -9.54 1.47 11.41
N TYR A 184 -8.78 1.24 10.34
CA TYR A 184 -7.37 0.89 10.49
C TYR A 184 -6.57 2.08 11.05
N LYS A 185 -5.69 1.83 12.01
CA LYS A 185 -5.10 2.89 12.84
C LYS A 185 -3.98 3.68 12.14
N TYR A 186 -3.26 3.08 11.20
CA TYR A 186 -2.00 3.64 10.69
C TYR A 186 -2.08 3.96 9.20
N VAL A 187 -1.79 5.19 8.83
CA VAL A 187 -1.66 5.63 7.43
C VAL A 187 -0.27 6.19 7.23
N GLN A 188 0.52 5.52 6.39
CA GLN A 188 1.83 6.00 5.97
C GLN A 188 1.70 6.83 4.71
N ILE A 189 2.40 7.95 4.65
CA ILE A 189 2.58 8.74 3.42
C ILE A 189 4.06 8.78 3.10
N TYR A 190 4.44 8.40 1.89
CA TYR A 190 5.84 8.26 1.52
C TYR A 190 6.51 9.61 1.25
N SER A 191 7.78 9.76 1.65
CA SER A 191 8.48 11.05 1.62
C SER A 191 8.74 11.61 0.21
N GLY A 192 8.70 10.77 -0.83
CA GLY A 192 8.76 11.22 -2.23
C GLY A 192 7.53 12.00 -2.68
N MET A 193 6.40 11.92 -1.95
CA MET A 193 5.23 12.78 -2.16
C MET A 193 5.54 14.28 -2.03
N GLU A 194 6.65 14.67 -1.38
CA GLU A 194 7.14 16.05 -1.38
C GLU A 194 7.49 16.58 -2.79
N SER A 195 7.64 15.71 -3.79
CA SER A 195 7.86 16.10 -5.19
C SER A 195 6.58 16.55 -5.91
N TYR A 196 5.40 16.31 -5.32
CA TYR A 196 4.09 16.51 -5.93
C TYR A 196 3.37 17.77 -5.37
N SER A 197 2.23 18.13 -5.93
CA SER A 197 1.39 19.25 -5.45
C SER A 197 0.79 18.96 -4.05
N VAL A 198 0.15 19.97 -3.44
CA VAL A 198 -0.68 19.75 -2.24
C VAL A 198 -1.83 18.81 -2.59
N ASP A 199 -2.49 19.08 -3.71
CA ASP A 199 -3.70 18.41 -4.20
C ASP A 199 -3.43 16.92 -4.50
N THR A 200 -2.26 16.57 -5.04
CA THR A 200 -1.87 15.16 -5.22
C THR A 200 -1.40 14.49 -3.92
N ASN A 201 -0.93 15.26 -2.91
CA ASN A 201 -0.76 14.73 -1.56
C ASN A 201 -2.12 14.48 -0.88
N GLU A 202 -3.10 15.34 -1.14
CA GLU A 202 -4.48 15.22 -0.67
C GLU A 202 -5.12 13.97 -1.28
N HIS A 203 -5.05 13.78 -2.59
CA HIS A 203 -5.56 12.58 -3.27
C HIS A 203 -5.06 11.29 -2.60
N VAL A 204 -3.75 11.16 -2.39
CA VAL A 204 -3.18 9.98 -1.72
C VAL A 204 -3.71 9.87 -0.27
N MET A 205 -3.79 10.95 0.50
CA MET A 205 -4.36 10.88 1.85
C MET A 205 -5.85 10.54 1.88
N THR A 206 -6.63 11.04 0.91
CA THR A 206 -8.04 10.71 0.72
C THR A 206 -8.19 9.22 0.41
N HIS A 207 -7.37 8.70 -0.53
CA HIS A 207 -7.29 7.28 -0.90
C HIS A 207 -6.98 6.38 0.30
N GLU A 208 -5.87 6.64 0.99
CA GLU A 208 -5.41 5.81 2.12
C GLU A 208 -6.43 5.80 3.27
N ILE A 209 -7.05 6.95 3.58
CA ILE A 209 -8.13 7.00 4.58
C ILE A 209 -9.33 6.17 4.09
N GLY A 210 -9.59 6.11 2.78
CA GLY A 210 -10.64 5.27 2.18
C GLY A 210 -10.43 3.78 2.47
N HIS A 211 -9.20 3.29 2.38
CA HIS A 211 -8.83 1.94 2.83
C HIS A 211 -9.13 1.74 4.32
N THR A 212 -8.82 2.71 5.19
CA THR A 212 -9.15 2.60 6.63
C THR A 212 -10.64 2.47 6.90
N LEU A 213 -11.48 2.92 5.96
CA LEU A 213 -12.94 2.82 5.97
C LEU A 213 -13.48 1.63 5.14
N GLY A 214 -12.62 0.77 4.59
CA GLY A 214 -13.02 -0.47 3.92
C GLY A 214 -13.19 -0.40 2.40
N MET A 215 -12.91 0.75 1.76
CA MET A 215 -12.88 0.89 0.29
C MET A 215 -11.68 0.16 -0.29
N ARG A 216 -11.86 -0.65 -1.33
CA ARG A 216 -10.76 -1.24 -2.12
C ARG A 216 -10.56 -0.41 -3.40
N HIS A 217 -9.52 -0.74 -4.16
CA HIS A 217 -9.32 -0.19 -5.49
C HIS A 217 -10.53 -0.40 -6.40
N THR A 218 -10.91 0.59 -7.19
CA THR A 218 -12.00 0.47 -8.17
C THR A 218 -11.58 -0.24 -9.45
N ASP A 219 -10.28 -0.43 -9.68
CA ASP A 219 -9.73 -1.10 -10.86
C ASP A 219 -8.80 -2.29 -10.53
N TRP A 220 -8.85 -2.91 -9.34
CA TRP A 220 -8.00 -4.08 -9.00
C TRP A 220 -8.01 -5.20 -10.06
N PHE A 221 -9.15 -5.38 -10.73
CA PHE A 221 -9.37 -6.41 -11.75
C PHE A 221 -8.69 -6.11 -13.09
N SER A 222 -8.40 -4.84 -13.40
CA SER A 222 -7.80 -4.42 -14.67
C SER A 222 -6.44 -3.74 -14.51
N ARG A 223 -6.16 -3.15 -13.35
CA ARG A 223 -5.00 -2.31 -13.03
C ARG A 223 -4.73 -1.25 -14.11
N GLN A 224 -5.81 -0.75 -14.72
CA GLN A 224 -5.75 0.12 -15.89
C GLN A 224 -5.18 1.50 -15.53
N SER A 225 -5.43 2.00 -14.32
CA SER A 225 -4.78 3.22 -13.79
C SER A 225 -3.25 3.10 -13.75
N CYS A 226 -2.75 1.89 -13.46
CA CYS A 226 -1.34 1.55 -13.45
C CYS A 226 -0.74 1.26 -14.85
N GLY A 227 -1.50 1.50 -15.93
CA GLY A 227 -1.06 1.24 -17.31
C GLY A 227 -0.92 -0.24 -17.67
N GLN A 228 -1.47 -1.15 -16.85
CA GLN A 228 -1.44 -2.58 -17.11
C GLN A 228 -2.67 -3.00 -17.94
N SER A 229 -2.49 -3.94 -18.86
CA SER A 229 -3.61 -4.68 -19.46
C SER A 229 -3.91 -5.88 -18.56
N GLY A 230 -4.93 -5.74 -17.70
CA GLY A 230 -5.17 -6.66 -16.59
C GLY A 230 -5.23 -8.15 -16.97
N GLU A 231 -4.59 -8.97 -16.14
CA GLU A 231 -4.66 -10.44 -16.21
C GLU A 231 -5.02 -11.05 -14.85
N SER A 232 -5.88 -12.09 -14.91
CA SER A 232 -6.05 -13.16 -13.92
C SER A 232 -6.29 -12.82 -12.44
N ALA A 233 -6.65 -11.59 -12.12
CA ALA A 233 -7.54 -11.34 -11.00
C ALA A 233 -8.92 -11.94 -11.38
N GLY A 234 -9.19 -13.16 -10.91
CA GLY A 234 -10.43 -13.89 -11.22
C GLY A 234 -11.66 -13.06 -10.88
N ALA A 235 -12.75 -13.22 -11.64
CA ALA A 235 -13.95 -12.37 -11.52
C ALA A 235 -14.69 -12.51 -10.17
N ASP A 236 -14.29 -13.49 -9.36
CA ASP A 236 -14.88 -13.84 -8.09
C ASP A 236 -14.21 -13.04 -6.96
N GLY A 237 -14.98 -12.22 -6.23
CA GLY A 237 -14.53 -11.86 -4.87
C GLY A 237 -14.78 -10.51 -4.21
N ALA A 238 -15.38 -9.52 -4.85
CA ALA A 238 -15.48 -8.19 -4.25
C ALA A 238 -16.84 -7.52 -4.54
N VAL A 239 -17.38 -6.75 -3.56
CA VAL A 239 -18.82 -6.39 -3.45
C VAL A 239 -19.13 -5.03 -4.05
N LEU A 240 -20.06 -5.00 -5.00
CA LEU A 240 -20.61 -3.87 -5.74
C LEU A 240 -21.45 -3.11 -4.77
N ILE A 241 -21.00 -1.92 -4.50
CA ILE A 241 -21.80 -0.91 -3.89
C ILE A 241 -22.88 -0.51 -4.91
N PRO A 242 -24.17 -0.83 -4.68
CA PRO A 242 -25.25 -0.53 -5.59
C PRO A 242 -25.30 0.97 -5.93
N GLY A 243 -25.44 1.28 -7.22
CA GLY A 243 -25.39 2.65 -7.73
C GLY A 243 -24.09 3.00 -8.46
N THR A 244 -23.01 2.22 -8.26
CA THR A 244 -21.71 2.45 -8.91
C THR A 244 -21.51 1.62 -10.20
N PRO A 245 -20.62 2.01 -11.14
CA PRO A 245 -20.43 1.32 -12.42
C PRO A 245 -19.54 0.07 -12.28
N SER A 246 -19.93 -1.04 -12.89
CA SER A 246 -19.20 -2.33 -12.82
C SER A 246 -17.91 -2.42 -13.68
N GLY A 247 -17.43 -1.28 -14.19
CA GLY A 247 -16.25 -1.15 -15.04
C GLY A 247 -15.29 -0.07 -14.52
N TYR A 248 -14.28 0.28 -15.31
CA TYR A 248 -13.30 1.29 -14.96
C TYR A 248 -13.94 2.66 -14.76
N ASP A 249 -13.69 3.28 -13.61
CA ASP A 249 -14.06 4.66 -13.32
C ASP A 249 -12.79 5.52 -13.28
N ALA A 250 -12.58 6.33 -14.31
CA ALA A 250 -11.43 7.22 -14.43
C ALA A 250 -11.43 8.38 -13.42
N THR A 251 -12.52 8.57 -12.68
CA THR A 251 -12.74 9.69 -11.75
C THR A 251 -12.74 9.28 -10.28
N SER A 252 -12.50 8.00 -9.99
CA SER A 252 -12.47 7.49 -8.62
C SER A 252 -11.15 7.85 -7.93
N VAL A 253 -11.22 8.44 -6.73
CA VAL A 253 -10.05 8.62 -5.86
C VAL A 253 -9.45 7.29 -5.41
N MET A 254 -10.22 6.20 -5.51
CA MET A 254 -9.81 4.83 -5.18
C MET A 254 -9.24 4.07 -6.39
N LEU A 255 -8.70 4.75 -7.41
CA LEU A 255 -7.91 4.08 -8.46
C LEU A 255 -6.56 3.60 -7.92
N ALA A 256 -6.13 2.41 -8.34
CA ALA A 256 -4.94 1.74 -7.78
C ALA A 256 -3.59 2.41 -8.10
N CYS A 257 -3.55 3.35 -9.04
CA CYS A 257 -2.41 4.21 -9.28
C CYS A 257 -2.90 5.64 -9.57
N PHE A 258 -2.38 6.59 -8.79
CA PHE A 258 -2.64 8.02 -8.96
C PHE A 258 -1.70 8.64 -10.02
N SER A 259 -2.11 9.74 -10.65
CA SER A 259 -1.28 10.51 -11.57
C SER A 259 -0.55 11.66 -10.87
N ALA A 260 0.30 12.41 -11.59
CA ALA A 260 0.98 13.57 -11.03
C ALA A 260 0.10 14.82 -10.88
N ASN A 261 -1.14 14.82 -11.40
CA ASN A 261 -2.02 15.98 -11.49
C ASN A 261 -3.42 15.68 -10.93
N GLU A 262 -3.48 15.02 -9.78
CA GLU A 262 -4.74 14.79 -9.07
C GLU A 262 -5.20 16.02 -8.30
N ASP A 263 -6.53 16.17 -8.15
CA ASP A 263 -7.17 17.17 -7.27
C ASP A 263 -7.42 16.63 -5.84
N GLY A 264 -7.72 15.33 -5.71
CA GLY A 264 -7.98 14.66 -4.43
C GLY A 264 -9.44 14.71 -3.95
N GLU A 265 -10.33 15.12 -4.84
CA GLU A 265 -11.78 15.19 -4.63
C GLU A 265 -12.44 13.82 -4.87
N PHE A 266 -13.63 13.62 -4.31
CA PHE A 266 -14.40 12.40 -4.55
C PHE A 266 -15.13 12.44 -5.89
N GLY A 267 -14.95 11.40 -6.71
CA GLY A 267 -15.81 11.15 -7.86
C GLY A 267 -17.25 10.85 -7.42
N ALA A 268 -18.22 11.08 -8.31
CA ALA A 268 -19.64 10.87 -7.99
C ALA A 268 -19.96 9.42 -7.56
N ASN A 269 -19.18 8.45 -8.06
CA ASN A 269 -19.31 7.05 -7.67
C ASN A 269 -18.63 6.74 -6.33
N ASP A 270 -17.59 7.48 -5.93
CA ASP A 270 -17.00 7.38 -4.59
C ASP A 270 -17.99 7.90 -3.53
N ILE A 271 -18.67 9.01 -3.81
CA ILE A 271 -19.75 9.54 -2.94
C ILE A 271 -20.86 8.51 -2.80
N THR A 272 -21.38 8.01 -3.93
CA THR A 272 -22.39 6.92 -3.97
C THR A 272 -21.90 5.68 -3.22
N ALA A 273 -20.59 5.39 -3.28
CA ALA A 273 -19.98 4.30 -2.56
C ALA A 273 -20.09 4.49 -1.05
N PHE A 274 -19.58 5.61 -0.51
CA PHE A 274 -19.62 5.86 0.92
C PHE A 274 -21.06 5.99 1.48
N GLU A 275 -21.99 6.62 0.75
CA GLU A 275 -23.41 6.76 1.17
C GLU A 275 -24.17 5.43 1.24
N TYR A 276 -23.73 4.40 0.53
CA TYR A 276 -24.30 3.06 0.69
C TYR A 276 -23.67 2.27 1.85
N LEU A 277 -22.41 2.56 2.20
CA LEU A 277 -21.72 1.86 3.28
C LEU A 277 -22.14 2.34 4.67
N TYR A 278 -22.51 3.62 4.83
CA TYR A 278 -22.58 4.30 6.12
C TYR A 278 -23.83 5.18 6.32
#